data_AF-A0A1K0FZB5-F1
#
_entry.id   AF-A0A1K0FZB5-F1
#
_cell.length_a   1.000
_cell.length_b   1.000
_cell.length_c   1.000
_cell.angle_alpha   90.00
_cell.angle_beta   90.00
_cell.angle_gamma   90.00
#
_symmetry.space_group_name_H-M   'P 1'
#
loop_
_entity.id
_entity.type
_entity.pdbx_description
1 polymer ?
#
loop_
_entity_poly.entity_id
_entity_poly.type
_entity_poly.pdbx_seq_one_letter_code
_entity_poly.pdbx_strand_id
1 'polypeptide(L)'
;MEESAWTEVSALAAAAPYPVEVLSTDPERASACLTALGITTRSWLGAVVANSGGLVIDHGWLRVLGGGHDGLPEVAADDGRLVVAFDVMGGQFAWLSTEPGARPTVHYFGPEDLAWQDLEFGYGDWLHAMLAGAVTQFYAGLRWPGWEAEVAGVALDEGISAVPPPWTREGKDLSVVSRRPIRLTELVSVQQETARQLGFL
;
A
#
# COMPACT_ATOMS: atom_id res chain seq x y z
N MET A 1 -12.63 -29.32 -2.81
CA MET A 1 -12.46 -28.00 -2.17
C MET A 1 -11.18 -27.43 -2.75
N GLU A 2 -11.27 -26.43 -3.62
CA GLU A 2 -10.08 -25.77 -4.14
C GLU A 2 -9.46 -24.94 -3.01
N GLU A 3 -8.16 -25.13 -2.78
CA GLU A 3 -7.43 -24.58 -1.64
C GLU A 3 -7.11 -23.10 -1.89
N SER A 4 -7.58 -22.22 -1.00
CA SER A 4 -7.27 -20.79 -1.07
C SER A 4 -5.81 -20.54 -0.67
N ALA A 5 -5.18 -19.54 -1.29
CA ALA A 5 -3.83 -19.10 -0.91
C ALA A 5 -3.79 -18.42 0.49
N TRP A 6 -4.92 -18.24 1.17
CA TRP A 6 -5.00 -17.51 2.44
C TRP A 6 -4.18 -18.15 3.57
N THR A 7 -4.12 -19.48 3.63
CA THR A 7 -3.32 -20.17 4.65
C THR A 7 -1.85 -19.78 4.56
N GLU A 8 -1.32 -19.62 3.34
CA GLU A 8 0.06 -19.19 3.10
C GLU A 8 0.26 -17.71 3.51
N VAL A 9 -0.63 -16.82 3.06
CA VAL A 9 -0.56 -15.38 3.37
C VAL A 9 -0.64 -15.13 4.88
N SER A 10 -1.61 -15.74 5.56
CA SER A 10 -1.82 -15.57 7.00
C SER A 10 -0.66 -16.15 7.83
N ALA A 11 -0.09 -17.29 7.42
CA ALA A 11 1.09 -17.84 8.07
C ALA A 11 2.31 -16.92 7.91
N LEU A 12 2.52 -16.35 6.72
CA LEU A 12 3.64 -15.43 6.48
C LEU A 12 3.45 -14.12 7.25
N ALA A 13 2.23 -13.57 7.29
CA ALA A 13 1.90 -12.40 8.08
C ALA A 13 2.17 -12.61 9.58
N ALA A 14 1.82 -13.78 10.12
CA ALA A 14 2.09 -14.13 11.52
C ALA A 14 3.59 -14.32 11.81
N ALA A 15 4.39 -14.68 10.80
CA ALA A 15 5.84 -14.89 10.91
C ALA A 15 6.67 -13.66 10.55
N ALA A 16 6.04 -12.54 10.17
CA ALA A 16 6.73 -11.33 9.74
C ALA A 16 7.66 -10.77 10.84
N PRO A 17 8.80 -10.16 10.48
CA PRO A 17 9.76 -9.63 11.45
C PRO A 17 9.32 -8.31 12.11
N TYR A 18 8.13 -7.82 11.76
CA TYR A 18 7.47 -6.62 12.30
C TYR A 18 5.98 -6.89 12.51
N PRO A 19 5.27 -6.05 13.28
CA PRO A 19 3.83 -6.21 13.49
C PRO A 19 3.06 -6.20 12.17
N VAL A 20 2.18 -7.19 12.00
CA VAL A 20 1.19 -7.23 10.91
C VAL A 20 -0.17 -7.50 11.52
N GLU A 21 -1.08 -6.55 11.32
CA GLU A 21 -2.48 -6.71 11.71
C GLU A 21 -3.33 -7.06 10.47
N VAL A 22 -4.15 -8.09 10.61
CA VAL A 22 -5.13 -8.49 9.59
C VAL A 22 -6.48 -7.91 9.98
N LEU A 23 -6.97 -6.93 9.21
CA LEU A 23 -8.25 -6.29 9.48
C LEU A 23 -9.41 -7.23 9.10
N SER A 24 -10.47 -7.22 9.89
CA SER A 24 -11.70 -7.93 9.54
C SER A 24 -12.36 -7.32 8.31
N THR A 25 -12.94 -8.14 7.44
CA THR A 25 -13.78 -7.69 6.31
C THR A 25 -15.23 -8.12 6.50
N ASP A 26 -16.14 -7.36 5.90
CA ASP A 26 -17.52 -7.79 5.70
C ASP A 26 -17.56 -8.80 4.53
N PRO A 27 -18.05 -10.04 4.75
CA PRO A 27 -18.13 -11.06 3.71
C PRO A 27 -18.89 -10.62 2.45
N GLU A 28 -19.92 -9.78 2.59
CA GLU A 28 -20.70 -9.30 1.44
C GLU A 28 -19.88 -8.35 0.58
N ARG A 29 -19.16 -7.40 1.22
CA ARG A 29 -18.22 -6.50 0.54
C ARG A 29 -17.09 -7.26 -0.14
N ALA A 30 -16.47 -8.20 0.57
CA ALA A 30 -15.40 -9.02 0.01
C ALA A 30 -15.87 -9.82 -1.21
N SER A 31 -17.05 -10.44 -1.15
CA SER A 31 -17.63 -11.18 -2.28
C SER A 31 -17.96 -10.29 -3.47
N ALA A 32 -18.48 -9.08 -3.23
CA ALA A 32 -18.76 -8.10 -4.27
C ALA A 32 -17.47 -7.62 -4.95
N CYS A 33 -16.42 -7.35 -4.16
CA CYS A 33 -15.10 -6.95 -4.66
C CYS A 33 -14.47 -8.04 -5.55
N LEU A 34 -14.46 -9.30 -5.10
CA LEU A 34 -13.96 -10.43 -5.91
C LEU A 34 -14.69 -10.53 -7.26
N THR A 35 -16.02 -10.37 -7.23
CA THR A 35 -16.87 -10.46 -8.42
C THR A 35 -16.58 -9.31 -9.39
N ALA A 36 -16.47 -8.08 -8.88
CA ALA A 36 -16.16 -6.90 -9.68
C ALA A 36 -14.78 -7.00 -10.35
N LEU A 37 -13.79 -7.56 -9.65
CA LEU A 37 -12.43 -7.75 -10.16
C LEU A 37 -12.26 -9.00 -11.02
N GLY A 38 -13.21 -9.94 -10.98
CA GLY A 38 -13.13 -11.21 -11.72
C GLY A 38 -11.97 -12.12 -11.25
N ILE A 39 -11.57 -12.01 -9.97
CA ILE A 39 -10.46 -12.78 -9.40
C ILE A 39 -10.96 -13.92 -8.51
N THR A 40 -10.10 -14.92 -8.30
CA THR A 40 -10.41 -16.10 -7.45
C THR A 40 -9.49 -16.15 -6.23
N THR A 41 -9.91 -16.82 -5.17
CA THR A 41 -9.14 -16.98 -3.92
C THR A 41 -7.90 -17.87 -4.01
N ARG A 42 -7.60 -18.39 -5.22
CA ARG A 42 -6.39 -19.16 -5.55
C ARG A 42 -5.16 -18.28 -5.74
N SER A 43 -5.34 -17.00 -6.06
CA SER A 43 -4.24 -16.03 -6.07
C SER A 43 -4.12 -15.36 -4.70
N TRP A 44 -2.92 -14.87 -4.39
CA TRP A 44 -2.69 -14.08 -3.17
C TRP A 44 -3.60 -12.85 -3.10
N LEU A 45 -3.80 -12.12 -4.22
CA LEU A 45 -4.71 -10.97 -4.29
C LEU A 45 -6.14 -11.36 -3.93
N GLY A 46 -6.68 -12.41 -4.56
CA GLY A 46 -8.03 -12.87 -4.27
C GLY A 46 -8.17 -13.44 -2.85
N ALA A 47 -7.12 -14.07 -2.32
CA ALA A 47 -7.10 -14.55 -0.94
C ALA A 47 -7.16 -13.39 0.07
N VAL A 48 -6.37 -12.34 -0.13
CA VAL A 48 -6.39 -11.12 0.72
C VAL A 48 -7.75 -10.44 0.66
N VAL A 49 -8.28 -10.23 -0.55
CA VAL A 49 -9.61 -9.60 -0.74
C VAL A 49 -10.72 -10.40 -0.06
N ALA A 50 -10.68 -11.74 -0.16
CA ALA A 50 -11.72 -12.60 0.39
C ALA A 50 -11.71 -12.72 1.92
N ASN A 51 -10.54 -12.59 2.55
CA ASN A 51 -10.36 -12.96 3.96
C ASN A 51 -9.93 -11.81 4.87
N SER A 52 -9.69 -10.62 4.33
CA SER A 52 -9.26 -9.46 5.12
C SER A 52 -9.79 -8.16 4.55
N GLY A 53 -9.99 -7.17 5.43
CA GLY A 53 -10.32 -5.81 5.01
C GLY A 53 -9.09 -5.09 4.46
N GLY A 54 -7.92 -5.56 4.89
CA GLY A 54 -6.59 -5.15 4.48
C GLY A 54 -5.56 -5.67 5.49
N LEU A 55 -4.28 -5.47 5.18
CA LEU A 55 -3.15 -5.79 6.06
C LEU A 55 -2.46 -4.48 6.46
N VAL A 56 -2.30 -4.27 7.76
CA VAL A 56 -1.62 -3.11 8.34
C VAL A 56 -0.24 -3.59 8.79
N ILE A 57 0.79 -3.20 8.04
CA ILE A 57 2.14 -3.76 8.12
C ILE A 57 3.08 -2.72 8.72
N ASP A 58 3.91 -3.18 9.65
CA ASP A 58 4.97 -2.44 10.34
C ASP A 58 4.47 -1.14 10.98
N HIS A 59 3.68 -1.30 12.06
CA HIS A 59 3.06 -0.21 12.82
C HIS A 59 2.04 0.61 12.03
N GLY A 60 1.63 0.13 10.86
CA GLY A 60 0.71 0.82 9.94
C GLY A 60 1.37 1.70 8.91
N TRP A 61 2.69 1.53 8.72
CA TRP A 61 3.44 2.16 7.66
C TRP A 61 2.91 1.79 6.28
N LEU A 62 2.78 0.49 6.00
CA LEU A 62 2.24 -0.04 4.74
C LEU A 62 0.85 -0.62 4.99
N ARG A 63 -0.12 -0.23 4.17
CA ARG A 63 -1.52 -0.61 4.30
C ARG A 63 -1.97 -1.28 3.01
N VAL A 64 -1.92 -2.61 2.98
CA VAL A 64 -2.34 -3.42 1.84
C VAL A 64 -3.86 -3.52 1.84
N LEU A 65 -4.49 -3.21 0.72
CA LEU A 65 -5.95 -3.23 0.59
C LEU A 65 -6.47 -4.65 0.42
N GLY A 66 -7.62 -4.94 1.01
CA GLY A 66 -8.36 -6.19 0.87
C GLY A 66 -9.80 -5.96 0.38
N GLY A 67 -10.75 -6.66 0.99
CA GLY A 67 -12.19 -6.47 0.76
C GLY A 67 -12.77 -5.23 1.44
N GLY A 68 -11.91 -4.39 2.03
CA GLY A 68 -12.25 -3.13 2.67
C GLY A 68 -12.54 -3.26 4.16
N HIS A 69 -12.25 -2.18 4.89
CA HIS A 69 -12.45 -2.02 6.33
C HIS A 69 -12.88 -0.57 6.63
N ASP A 70 -13.32 -0.29 7.85
CA ASP A 70 -13.56 1.10 8.26
C ASP A 70 -12.22 1.86 8.28
N GLY A 71 -12.14 2.95 7.50
CA GLY A 71 -10.91 3.73 7.34
C GLY A 71 -9.89 3.18 6.33
N LEU A 72 -10.14 2.05 5.68
CA LEU A 72 -9.30 1.53 4.60
C LEU A 72 -10.17 1.04 3.43
N PRO A 73 -10.01 1.61 2.21
CA PRO A 73 -10.83 1.20 1.08
C PRO A 73 -10.54 -0.25 0.67
N GLU A 74 -11.49 -0.84 -0.05
CA GLU A 74 -11.22 -2.09 -0.78
C GLU A 74 -10.30 -1.85 -1.98
N VAL A 75 -9.70 -2.93 -2.48
CA VAL A 75 -8.98 -2.90 -3.75
C VAL A 75 -9.91 -2.39 -4.85
N ALA A 76 -9.46 -1.37 -5.59
CA ALA A 76 -10.26 -0.73 -6.62
C ALA A 76 -9.41 -0.38 -7.84
N ALA A 77 -10.03 -0.42 -9.02
CA ALA A 77 -9.41 0.04 -10.25
C ALA A 77 -9.56 1.57 -10.37
N ASP A 78 -8.46 2.25 -10.66
CA ASP A 78 -8.40 3.68 -10.96
C ASP A 78 -7.55 3.90 -12.21
N ASP A 79 -8.14 4.54 -13.22
CA ASP A 79 -7.51 4.84 -14.52
C ASP A 79 -6.69 3.68 -15.14
N GLY A 80 -7.26 2.48 -15.16
CA GLY A 80 -6.63 1.28 -15.72
C GLY A 80 -5.58 0.61 -14.82
N ARG A 81 -5.44 1.05 -13.58
CA ARG A 81 -4.51 0.51 -12.58
C ARG A 81 -5.29 -0.04 -11.40
N LEU A 82 -4.91 -1.20 -10.88
CA LEU A 82 -5.54 -1.73 -9.68
C LEU A 82 -4.77 -1.24 -8.45
N VAL A 83 -5.30 -0.30 -7.69
CA VAL A 83 -4.65 0.19 -6.47
C VAL A 83 -4.74 -0.90 -5.39
N VAL A 84 -3.60 -1.31 -4.85
CA VAL A 84 -3.49 -2.45 -3.94
C VAL A 84 -2.89 -2.12 -2.58
N ALA A 85 -2.24 -0.97 -2.41
CA ALA A 85 -1.78 -0.50 -1.10
C ALA A 85 -1.50 1.00 -1.09
N PHE A 86 -1.47 1.55 0.12
CA PHE A 86 -0.93 2.86 0.41
C PHE A 86 0.15 2.76 1.49
N ASP A 87 1.10 3.68 1.50
CA ASP A 87 1.91 3.93 2.69
C ASP A 87 1.47 5.19 3.44
N VAL A 88 1.92 5.29 4.69
CA VAL A 88 1.59 6.40 5.58
C VAL A 88 2.07 7.76 5.03
N MET A 89 3.07 7.79 4.16
CA MET A 89 3.56 9.02 3.51
C MET A 89 2.79 9.37 2.23
N GLY A 90 1.70 8.65 1.93
CA GLY A 90 0.85 8.88 0.75
C GLY A 90 1.32 8.16 -0.52
N GLY A 91 2.38 7.36 -0.43
CA GLY A 91 2.82 6.55 -1.56
C GLY A 91 1.77 5.49 -1.92
N GLN A 92 1.69 5.15 -3.19
CA GLN A 92 0.65 4.26 -3.74
C GLN A 92 1.27 3.07 -4.43
N PHE A 93 0.70 1.90 -4.22
CA PHE A 93 1.04 0.69 -4.97
C PHE A 93 -0.11 0.33 -5.88
N ALA A 94 0.19 0.12 -7.15
CA ALA A 94 -0.80 -0.29 -8.13
C ALA A 94 -0.30 -1.48 -8.94
N TRP A 95 -1.18 -2.45 -9.17
CA TRP A 95 -0.94 -3.60 -10.03
C TRP A 95 -1.50 -3.30 -11.43
N LEU A 96 -0.63 -3.23 -12.43
CA LEU A 96 -1.01 -2.90 -13.80
C LEU A 96 -0.09 -3.58 -14.83
N SER A 97 -0.55 -3.63 -16.08
CA SER A 97 0.29 -4.03 -17.22
C SER A 97 0.65 -2.78 -18.03
N THR A 98 1.94 -2.55 -18.27
CA THR A 98 2.43 -1.41 -19.06
C THR A 98 2.35 -1.66 -20.57
N GLU A 99 2.37 -2.92 -20.99
CA GLU A 99 2.29 -3.33 -22.39
C GLU A 99 1.15 -4.34 -22.64
N PRO A 100 0.52 -4.32 -23.82
CA PRO A 100 -0.48 -5.34 -24.18
C PRO A 100 0.10 -6.75 -24.14
N GLY A 101 -0.49 -7.62 -23.31
CA GLY A 101 -0.09 -9.02 -23.19
C GLY A 101 1.08 -9.28 -22.25
N ALA A 102 1.71 -8.25 -21.68
CA ALA A 102 2.66 -8.41 -20.59
C ALA A 102 1.94 -8.88 -19.31
N ARG A 103 2.70 -9.53 -18.42
CA ARG A 103 2.19 -9.86 -17.09
C ARG A 103 2.17 -8.58 -16.26
N PRO A 104 1.08 -8.30 -15.54
CA PRO A 104 1.02 -7.11 -14.68
C PRO A 104 1.98 -7.24 -13.49
N THR A 105 2.68 -6.15 -13.21
CA THR A 105 3.59 -5.99 -12.07
C THR A 105 3.07 -4.92 -11.12
N VAL A 106 3.62 -4.89 -9.90
CA VAL A 106 3.32 -3.86 -8.90
C VAL A 106 4.22 -2.67 -9.17
N HIS A 107 3.61 -1.50 -9.33
CA HIS A 107 4.29 -0.23 -9.46
C HIS A 107 4.11 0.58 -8.17
N TYR A 108 5.12 1.37 -7.81
CA TYR A 108 5.10 2.28 -6.68
C TYR A 108 5.14 3.73 -7.17
N PHE A 109 4.21 4.55 -6.68
CA PHE A 109 4.26 6.01 -6.78
C PHE A 109 4.68 6.55 -5.42
N GLY A 110 5.96 6.87 -5.28
CA GLY A 110 6.55 7.29 -4.00
C GLY A 110 6.52 8.80 -3.78
N PRO A 111 6.50 9.26 -2.52
CA PRO A 111 6.51 10.68 -2.17
C PRO A 111 7.86 11.36 -2.44
N GLU A 112 8.93 10.60 -2.68
CA GLU A 112 10.26 11.15 -2.98
C GLU A 112 10.43 11.55 -4.46
N ASP A 113 9.83 10.79 -5.37
CA ASP A 113 10.04 10.96 -6.81
C ASP A 113 8.80 11.47 -7.56
N LEU A 114 7.61 11.32 -6.98
CA LEU A 114 6.33 11.69 -7.60
C LEU A 114 6.14 11.09 -9.02
N ALA A 115 6.71 9.91 -9.25
CA ALA A 115 6.64 9.18 -10.49
C ALA A 115 6.38 7.69 -10.21
N TRP A 116 5.72 7.02 -11.15
CA TRP A 116 5.48 5.58 -11.07
C TRP A 116 6.75 4.81 -11.44
N GLN A 117 7.16 3.90 -10.56
CA GLN A 117 8.29 3.00 -10.75
C GLN A 117 7.80 1.56 -10.76
N ASP A 118 8.16 0.79 -11.77
CA ASP A 118 7.92 -0.65 -11.79
C ASP A 118 8.82 -1.32 -10.75
N LEU A 119 8.23 -2.10 -9.83
CA LEU A 119 8.99 -2.90 -8.86
C LEU A 119 9.38 -4.27 -9.44
N GLU A 120 8.95 -4.59 -10.66
CA GLU A 120 9.25 -5.83 -11.39
C GLU A 120 8.70 -7.10 -10.73
N PHE A 121 7.84 -6.95 -9.73
CA PHE A 121 7.20 -8.06 -9.00
C PHE A 121 5.73 -8.21 -9.36
N GLY A 122 5.25 -9.45 -9.53
CA GLY A 122 3.81 -9.72 -9.46
C GLY A 122 3.29 -9.50 -8.03
N TYR A 123 1.96 -9.34 -7.86
CA TYR A 123 1.35 -9.08 -6.55
C TYR A 123 1.78 -10.08 -5.45
N GLY A 124 1.79 -11.38 -5.77
CA GLY A 124 2.17 -12.42 -4.81
C GLY A 124 3.61 -12.30 -4.34
N ASP A 125 4.56 -12.17 -5.27
CA ASP A 125 5.98 -12.03 -4.95
C ASP A 125 6.27 -10.72 -4.20
N TRP A 126 5.61 -9.63 -4.59
CA TRP A 126 5.70 -8.34 -3.90
C TRP A 126 5.20 -8.45 -2.45
N LEU A 127 4.00 -8.98 -2.24
CA LEU A 127 3.44 -9.12 -0.89
C LEU A 127 4.25 -10.11 -0.05
N HIS A 128 4.76 -11.18 -0.65
CA HIS A 128 5.68 -12.10 0.01
C HIS A 128 6.92 -11.35 0.52
N ALA A 129 7.60 -10.59 -0.34
CA ALA A 129 8.77 -9.82 0.05
C ALA A 129 8.44 -8.81 1.17
N MET A 130 7.30 -8.12 1.05
CA MET A 130 6.81 -7.17 2.06
C MET A 130 6.37 -7.81 3.37
N LEU A 131 6.07 -9.10 3.44
CA LEU A 131 5.83 -9.79 4.71
C LEU A 131 7.11 -10.45 5.24
N ALA A 132 8.05 -10.81 4.36
CA ALA A 132 9.31 -11.46 4.69
C ALA A 132 10.43 -10.50 5.15
N GLY A 133 10.15 -9.19 5.27
CA GLY A 133 11.09 -8.22 5.84
C GLY A 133 11.48 -7.05 4.93
N ALA A 134 11.08 -7.05 3.66
CA ALA A 134 11.53 -6.04 2.70
C ALA A 134 11.12 -4.60 3.07
N VAL A 135 10.04 -4.44 3.83
CA VAL A 135 9.51 -3.13 4.28
C VAL A 135 10.58 -2.29 4.97
N THR A 136 11.47 -2.91 5.77
CA THR A 136 12.52 -2.18 6.49
C THR A 136 13.50 -1.49 5.55
N GLN A 137 14.01 -2.21 4.54
CA GLN A 137 14.96 -1.64 3.58
C GLN A 137 14.26 -0.74 2.56
N PHE A 138 13.06 -1.11 2.12
CA PHE A 138 12.28 -0.35 1.14
C PHE A 138 12.00 1.08 1.62
N TYR A 139 11.71 1.26 2.92
CA TYR A 139 11.42 2.56 3.50
C TYR A 139 12.57 3.19 4.29
N ALA A 140 13.80 2.66 4.19
CA ALA A 140 14.93 3.15 4.97
C ALA A 140 15.20 4.66 4.76
N GLY A 141 14.99 5.16 3.54
CA GLY A 141 15.14 6.59 3.19
C GLY A 141 14.00 7.48 3.68
N LEU A 142 12.87 6.89 4.10
CA LEU A 142 11.69 7.62 4.55
C LEU A 142 11.45 7.52 6.06
N ARG A 143 12.30 6.79 6.81
CA ARG A 143 12.15 6.63 8.27
C ARG A 143 12.95 7.68 9.05
N TRP A 144 12.42 8.08 10.21
CA TRP A 144 13.05 9.00 11.15
C TRP A 144 13.09 8.41 12.56
N PRO A 145 13.95 8.87 13.48
CA PRO A 145 13.97 8.35 14.85
C PRO A 145 12.59 8.47 15.53
N GLY A 146 12.07 7.35 16.02
CA GLY A 146 10.76 7.29 16.70
C GLY A 146 9.55 7.25 15.76
N TRP A 147 9.76 7.01 14.46
CA TRP A 147 8.68 6.88 13.47
C TRP A 147 7.65 5.83 13.88
N GLU A 148 8.06 4.74 14.55
CA GLU A 148 7.19 3.64 14.95
C GLU A 148 6.02 4.13 15.81
N ALA A 149 6.35 4.94 16.84
CA ALA A 149 5.36 5.48 17.77
C ALA A 149 4.49 6.57 17.12
N GLU A 150 5.07 7.37 16.23
CA GLU A 150 4.35 8.41 15.49
C GLU A 150 3.34 7.77 14.52
N VAL A 151 3.76 6.78 13.74
CA VAL A 151 2.94 6.07 12.74
C VAL A 151 1.86 5.21 13.39
N ALA A 152 2.15 4.54 14.50
CA ALA A 152 1.15 3.77 15.26
C ALA A 152 -0.02 4.64 15.78
N GLY A 153 0.16 5.95 15.89
CA GLY A 153 -0.87 6.90 16.27
C GLY A 153 -1.70 7.46 15.10
N VAL A 154 -1.37 7.13 13.85
CA VAL A 154 -2.04 7.64 12.66
C VAL A 154 -3.23 6.76 12.31
N ALA A 155 -4.41 7.36 12.11
CA ALA A 155 -5.60 6.62 11.70
C ALA A 155 -5.43 5.99 10.29
N LEU A 156 -6.17 4.92 10.02
CA LEU A 156 -6.07 4.18 8.75
C LEU A 156 -6.42 5.03 7.52
N ASP A 157 -7.23 6.06 7.70
CA ASP A 157 -7.64 7.01 6.65
C ASP A 157 -6.84 8.32 6.66
N GLU A 158 -5.76 8.37 7.43
CA GLU A 158 -4.82 9.49 7.52
C GLU A 158 -3.40 9.09 7.06
N GLY A 159 -2.65 10.03 6.52
CA GLY A 159 -1.22 9.91 6.24
C GLY A 159 -0.45 11.06 6.90
N ILE A 160 0.88 10.98 6.87
CA ILE A 160 1.78 11.99 7.41
C ILE A 160 2.21 12.92 6.28
N SER A 161 1.79 14.18 6.38
CA SER A 161 2.31 15.27 5.57
C SER A 161 3.63 15.77 6.15
N ALA A 162 4.62 16.03 5.28
CA ALA A 162 5.91 16.60 5.63
C ALA A 162 6.10 17.98 4.96
N VAL A 163 6.64 18.95 5.72
CA VAL A 163 6.97 20.29 5.23
C VAL A 163 8.37 20.69 5.71
N PRO A 164 9.34 20.92 4.80
CA PRO A 164 9.27 20.75 3.34
C PRO A 164 9.00 19.29 2.91
N PRO A 165 8.39 19.06 1.73
CA PRO A 165 7.97 17.72 1.32
C PRO A 165 9.13 16.87 0.75
N PRO A 166 9.01 15.53 0.73
CA PRO A 166 10.13 14.62 0.44
C PRO A 166 10.73 14.76 -0.97
N TRP A 167 9.92 15.18 -1.94
CA TRP A 167 10.35 15.45 -3.32
C TRP A 167 11.16 16.75 -3.49
N THR A 168 11.34 17.53 -2.43
CA THR A 168 12.20 18.73 -2.44
C THR A 168 13.57 18.43 -1.86
N ARG A 169 14.56 19.25 -2.22
CA ARG A 169 15.92 19.11 -1.69
C ARG A 169 15.97 19.27 -0.18
N GLU A 170 15.17 20.19 0.36
CA GLU A 170 15.10 20.53 1.78
C GLU A 170 14.31 19.50 2.60
N GLY A 171 13.42 18.72 1.96
CA GLY A 171 12.54 17.76 2.63
C GLY A 171 13.05 16.31 2.66
N LYS A 172 14.29 16.05 2.21
CA LYS A 172 14.86 14.69 2.15
C LYS A 172 15.09 14.05 3.52
N ASP A 173 15.43 14.87 4.53
CA ASP A 173 15.65 14.37 5.90
C ASP A 173 14.37 14.53 6.72
N LEU A 174 13.58 13.46 6.77
CA LEU A 174 12.32 13.46 7.51
C LEU A 174 12.48 13.61 9.01
N SER A 175 13.69 13.53 9.58
CA SER A 175 13.92 13.75 11.01
C SER A 175 13.87 15.23 11.42
N VAL A 176 14.04 16.15 10.46
CA VAL A 176 14.10 17.61 10.74
C VAL A 176 12.94 18.41 10.15
N VAL A 177 12.10 17.80 9.31
CA VAL A 177 10.91 18.46 8.75
C VAL A 177 9.77 18.51 9.76
N SER A 178 8.83 19.43 9.54
CA SER A 178 7.55 19.42 10.25
C SER A 178 6.66 18.32 9.69
N ARG A 179 6.14 17.46 10.57
CA ARG A 179 5.24 16.36 10.21
C ARG A 179 3.90 16.51 10.90
N ARG A 180 2.81 16.18 10.21
CA ARG A 180 1.46 16.12 10.80
C ARG A 180 0.57 15.09 10.11
N PRO A 181 -0.32 14.40 10.85
CA PRO A 181 -1.39 13.64 10.24
C PRO A 181 -2.36 14.53 9.47
N ILE A 182 -2.74 14.11 8.27
CA ILE A 182 -3.82 14.67 7.44
C ILE A 182 -4.59 13.53 6.76
N ARG A 183 -5.73 13.82 6.12
CA ARG A 183 -6.46 12.81 5.35
C ARG A 183 -5.56 12.18 4.28
N LEU A 184 -5.54 10.86 4.20
CA LEU A 184 -4.72 10.14 3.21
C LEU A 184 -5.13 10.53 1.78
N THR A 185 -6.43 10.71 1.54
CA THR A 185 -6.96 11.17 0.25
C THR A 185 -6.47 12.57 -0.12
N GLU A 186 -6.34 13.48 0.86
CA GLU A 186 -5.78 14.82 0.64
C GLU A 186 -4.29 14.73 0.30
N LEU A 187 -3.53 13.93 1.07
CA LEU A 187 -2.09 13.73 0.84
C LEU A 187 -1.81 13.17 -0.56
N VAL A 188 -2.53 12.11 -0.94
CA VAL A 188 -2.47 11.52 -2.28
C VAL A 188 -2.84 12.53 -3.36
N SER A 189 -3.90 13.31 -3.18
CA SER A 189 -4.35 14.30 -4.16
C SER A 189 -3.29 15.37 -4.42
N VAL A 190 -2.66 15.90 -3.35
CA VAL A 190 -1.60 16.90 -3.46
C VAL A 190 -0.38 16.36 -4.22
N GLN A 191 0.02 15.12 -3.94
CA GLN A 191 1.17 14.50 -4.62
C GLN A 191 0.89 14.28 -6.11
N GLN A 192 -0.31 13.77 -6.44
CA GLN A 192 -0.75 13.55 -7.83
C GLN A 192 -0.87 14.87 -8.60
N GLU A 193 -1.42 15.92 -7.99
CA GLU A 193 -1.49 17.25 -8.60
C GLU A 193 -0.09 17.84 -8.84
N THR A 194 0.80 17.73 -7.85
CA THR A 194 2.18 18.19 -7.98
C THR A 194 2.91 17.45 -9.10
N ALA A 195 2.75 16.12 -9.18
CA ALA A 195 3.33 15.31 -10.25
C ALA A 195 2.86 15.75 -11.65
N ARG A 196 1.56 16.05 -11.82
CA ARG A 196 1.03 16.61 -13.09
C ARG A 196 1.63 17.97 -13.41
N GLN A 197 1.76 18.86 -12.42
CA GLN A 197 2.38 20.18 -12.62
C GLN A 197 3.87 20.07 -13.00
N LEU A 198 4.57 19.05 -12.51
CA LEU A 198 5.96 18.75 -12.84
C LEU A 198 6.12 17.94 -14.15
N GLY A 199 5.03 17.45 -14.73
CA GLY A 199 5.03 16.66 -15.97
C GLY A 199 5.41 15.18 -15.80
N PHE A 200 5.25 14.62 -14.61
CA PHE A 200 5.46 13.19 -14.34
C PHE A 200 4.20 12.33 -14.57
N LEU A 201 3.04 12.97 -14.70
CA LEU A 201 1.73 12.37 -14.98
C LEU A 201 1.00 13.14 -16.08
#